data_AF-A0AAJ0FZV6-F1
#
_entry.id   AF-A0AAJ0FZV6-F1
#
_cell.length_a   1.000
_cell.length_b   1.000
_cell.length_c   1.000
_cell.angle_alpha   90.00
_cell.angle_beta   90.00
_cell.angle_gamma   90.00
#
_symmetry.space_group_name_H-M   'P 1'
#
loop_
_entity.id
_entity.type
_entity.pdbx_description
1 polymer ?
#
loop_
_entity_poly.entity_id
_entity_poly.type
_entity_poly.pdbx_seq_one_letter_code
_entity_poly.pdbx_strand_id
1 'polypeptide(L)'
;MQDMTVSDFASNAQHPFSLLKVIGGWGNVSGPGLLMFRSLVAGTYTAVVVGIGSAVIASAIWGTAALPFVAGSSIGFTVGSLRWYLSAQTASLFDLYRYPSLLRLHLIANFPYEKQFSRHGIEWFTPGRFNSSWTLRSMLVAAWLSAQPAIEDVQARTEAEIVAAYTVEDYMMDNNRQKED
;
A
#
# COMPACT_ATOMS: atom_id res chain seq x y z
N MET A 1 -29.68 -23.07 -20.17
CA MET A 1 -28.24 -23.03 -19.90
C MET A 1 -27.73 -21.76 -20.55
N GLN A 2 -27.44 -20.72 -19.77
CA GLN A 2 -26.96 -19.44 -20.29
C GLN A 2 -25.45 -19.52 -20.47
N ASP A 3 -25.00 -19.38 -21.71
CA ASP A 3 -23.58 -19.29 -22.07
C ASP A 3 -23.00 -18.00 -21.49
N MET A 4 -22.16 -18.16 -20.47
CA MET A 4 -21.42 -17.07 -19.85
C MET A 4 -20.22 -16.77 -20.76
N THR A 5 -20.31 -15.69 -21.53
CA THR A 5 -19.30 -15.31 -22.51
C THR A 5 -18.11 -14.63 -21.84
N VAL A 6 -16.90 -14.83 -22.39
CA VAL A 6 -15.62 -14.26 -21.89
C VAL A 6 -15.66 -12.72 -21.77
N SER A 7 -16.56 -12.06 -22.49
CA SER A 7 -16.88 -10.63 -22.38
C SER A 7 -17.46 -10.21 -21.02
N ASP A 8 -18.18 -11.08 -20.31
CA ASP A 8 -18.69 -10.80 -18.95
C ASP A 8 -17.60 -10.86 -17.88
N PHE A 9 -16.51 -11.60 -18.13
CA PHE A 9 -15.33 -11.58 -17.26
C PHE A 9 -14.51 -10.30 -17.44
N ALA A 10 -14.47 -9.75 -18.65
CA ALA A 10 -13.72 -8.54 -18.97
C ALA A 10 -14.45 -7.24 -18.54
N SER A 11 -15.78 -7.21 -18.61
CA SER A 11 -16.58 -6.05 -18.16
C SER A 11 -16.56 -5.87 -16.63
N ASN A 12 -16.42 -6.96 -15.88
CA ASN A 12 -16.30 -6.93 -14.41
C ASN A 12 -14.93 -6.43 -13.92
N ALA A 13 -13.90 -6.44 -14.78
CA ALA A 13 -12.57 -5.93 -14.45
C ALA A 13 -12.52 -4.39 -14.35
N GLN A 14 -13.54 -3.67 -14.86
CA GLN A 14 -13.59 -2.21 -14.80
C GLN A 14 -14.19 -1.66 -13.49
N HIS A 15 -14.78 -2.51 -12.64
CA HIS A 15 -15.37 -2.09 -11.35
C HIS A 15 -14.91 -2.92 -10.14
N PRO A 16 -13.60 -3.13 -9.92
CA PRO A 16 -13.12 -3.82 -8.71
C PRO A 16 -13.54 -3.09 -7.42
N PHE A 17 -13.89 -1.81 -7.51
CA PHE A 17 -14.36 -0.97 -6.40
C PHE A 17 -15.85 -1.15 -6.05
N SER A 18 -16.69 -1.62 -6.98
CA SER A 18 -18.13 -1.77 -6.74
C SER A 18 -18.45 -3.06 -5.98
N LEU A 19 -17.73 -4.14 -6.29
CA LEU A 19 -17.89 -5.41 -5.59
C LEU A 19 -17.43 -5.33 -4.11
N LEU A 20 -16.34 -4.61 -3.84
CA LEU A 20 -15.82 -4.38 -2.49
C LEU A 20 -16.76 -3.52 -1.64
N LYS A 21 -17.47 -2.56 -2.25
CA LYS A 21 -18.51 -1.77 -1.58
C LYS A 21 -19.72 -2.61 -1.17
N VAL A 22 -20.15 -3.53 -2.04
CA VAL A 22 -21.37 -4.33 -1.86
C VAL A 22 -21.17 -5.54 -0.92
N ILE A 23 -19.98 -6.16 -0.92
CA ILE A 23 -19.74 -7.36 -0.09
C ILE A 23 -19.29 -7.01 1.34
N GLY A 24 -18.67 -5.84 1.58
CA GLY A 24 -18.03 -5.52 2.85
C GLY A 24 -18.60 -4.34 3.65
N GLY A 25 -19.53 -3.54 3.11
CA GLY A 25 -19.93 -2.27 3.73
C GLY A 25 -18.84 -1.19 3.66
N TRP A 26 -17.93 -1.29 2.68
CA TRP A 26 -16.76 -0.41 2.49
C TRP A 26 -17.12 0.87 1.71
N GLY A 27 -18.23 1.52 2.08
CA GLY A 27 -18.82 2.65 1.36
C GLY A 27 -17.96 3.92 1.34
N ASN A 28 -17.02 4.05 2.28
CA ASN A 28 -16.01 5.10 2.31
C ASN A 28 -14.63 4.43 2.24
N VAL A 29 -13.74 4.90 1.36
CA VAL A 29 -12.40 4.33 1.14
C VAL A 29 -11.54 4.61 2.37
N SER A 30 -11.77 3.85 3.44
CA SER A 30 -11.09 4.00 4.72
C SER A 30 -9.76 3.23 4.67
N GLY A 31 -8.77 3.73 5.40
CA GLY A 31 -7.45 3.10 5.55
C GLY A 31 -7.50 1.59 5.78
N PRO A 32 -8.41 1.05 6.62
CA PRO A 32 -8.55 -0.39 6.84
C PRO A 32 -8.94 -1.19 5.58
N GLY A 33 -9.89 -0.70 4.78
CA GLY A 33 -10.30 -1.39 3.54
C GLY A 33 -9.17 -1.42 2.51
N LEU A 34 -8.44 -0.31 2.39
CA LEU A 34 -7.27 -0.22 1.50
C LEU A 34 -6.15 -1.19 1.93
N LEU A 35 -5.96 -1.38 3.24
CA LEU A 35 -5.02 -2.35 3.80
C LEU A 35 -5.38 -3.78 3.38
N MET A 36 -6.64 -4.17 3.55
CA MET A 36 -7.12 -5.50 3.21
C MET A 36 -7.04 -5.76 1.69
N PHE A 37 -7.37 -4.76 0.86
CA PHE A 37 -7.26 -4.89 -0.58
C PHE A 37 -5.81 -5.08 -1.04
N ARG A 38 -4.88 -4.23 -0.57
CA ARG A 38 -3.48 -4.33 -0.99
C ARG A 38 -2.80 -5.60 -0.49
N SER A 39 -3.14 -6.10 0.71
CA SER A 39 -2.62 -7.38 1.20
C SER A 39 -3.12 -8.57 0.37
N LEU A 40 -4.39 -8.54 -0.05
CA LEU A 40 -4.97 -9.56 -0.92
C LEU A 40 -4.29 -9.57 -2.30
N VAL A 41 -4.11 -8.38 -2.90
CA VAL A 41 -3.43 -8.24 -4.18
C VAL A 41 -1.98 -8.72 -4.08
N ALA A 42 -1.25 -8.33 -3.04
CA ALA A 42 0.13 -8.80 -2.84
C ALA A 42 0.21 -10.32 -2.64
N GLY A 43 -0.71 -10.90 -1.86
CA GLY A 43 -0.77 -12.35 -1.63
C GLY A 43 -1.16 -13.14 -2.88
N THR A 44 -2.07 -12.65 -3.71
CA THR A 44 -2.50 -13.37 -4.92
C THR A 44 -1.37 -13.53 -5.93
N TYR A 45 -0.53 -12.51 -6.14
CA TYR A 45 0.63 -12.63 -7.03
C TYR A 45 1.59 -13.74 -6.59
N THR A 46 1.95 -13.77 -5.31
CA THR A 46 2.86 -14.81 -4.78
C THR A 46 2.20 -16.17 -4.73
N ALA A 47 0.89 -16.25 -4.48
CA ALA A 47 0.11 -17.48 -4.54
C ALA A 47 0.19 -18.11 -5.93
N VAL A 48 -0.03 -17.32 -6.99
CA VAL A 48 0.01 -17.82 -8.37
C VAL A 48 1.41 -18.34 -8.71
N VAL A 49 2.46 -17.58 -8.40
CA VAL A 49 3.85 -17.97 -8.72
C VAL A 49 4.24 -19.25 -8.00
N VAL A 50 4.01 -19.33 -6.68
CA VAL A 50 4.36 -20.52 -5.88
C VAL A 50 3.47 -21.70 -6.24
N GLY A 51 2.19 -21.47 -6.50
CA GLY A 51 1.22 -22.50 -6.91
C GLY A 51 1.55 -23.13 -8.26
N ILE A 52 1.88 -22.32 -9.27
CA ILE A 52 2.31 -22.84 -10.58
C ILE A 52 3.62 -23.60 -10.42
N GLY A 53 4.59 -23.06 -9.66
CA GLY A 53 5.85 -23.74 -9.39
C GLY A 53 5.68 -25.10 -8.72
N SER A 54 4.84 -25.19 -7.68
CA SER A 54 4.56 -26.44 -6.98
C SER A 54 3.79 -27.44 -7.85
N ALA A 55 2.88 -26.96 -8.69
CA ALA A 55 2.13 -27.78 -9.64
C ALA A 55 3.04 -28.43 -10.69
N VAL A 56 4.01 -27.69 -11.23
CA VAL A 56 4.96 -28.19 -12.24
C VAL A 56 5.89 -29.26 -11.65
N ILE A 57 6.40 -29.03 -10.43
CA ILE A 57 7.29 -30.01 -9.77
C ILE A 57 6.51 -31.30 -9.46
N ALA A 58 5.31 -31.17 -8.93
CA ALA A 58 4.56 -32.33 -8.49
C ALA A 58 3.87 -33.10 -9.63
N SER A 59 3.54 -32.43 -10.74
CA SER A 59 3.07 -33.12 -11.95
C SER A 59 4.15 -34.03 -12.53
N ALA A 60 5.42 -33.61 -12.47
CA ALA A 60 6.55 -34.41 -12.93
C ALA A 60 6.83 -35.64 -12.05
N ILE A 61 6.55 -35.57 -10.74
CA ILE A 61 6.86 -36.65 -9.78
C ILE A 61 5.67 -37.60 -9.57
N TRP A 62 4.49 -37.05 -9.30
CA TRP A 62 3.30 -37.81 -8.89
C TRP A 62 2.18 -37.84 -9.94
N GLY A 63 2.30 -37.09 -11.04
CA GLY A 63 1.23 -36.97 -12.05
C GLY A 63 -0.01 -36.19 -11.59
N THR A 64 -0.06 -35.72 -10.34
CA THR A 64 -1.14 -34.88 -9.80
C THR A 64 -0.64 -33.47 -9.55
N ALA A 65 -1.23 -32.51 -10.26
CA ALA A 65 -0.88 -31.09 -10.16
C ALA A 65 -1.80 -30.32 -9.20
N ALA A 66 -3.01 -30.82 -8.93
CA ALA A 66 -4.07 -30.06 -8.28
C ALA A 66 -3.83 -29.85 -6.77
N LEU A 67 -3.54 -30.91 -6.01
CA LEU A 67 -3.28 -30.77 -4.56
C LEU A 67 -2.01 -29.95 -4.26
N PRO A 68 -0.89 -30.16 -4.97
CA PRO A 68 0.33 -29.35 -4.80
C PRO A 68 0.13 -27.89 -5.20
N PHE A 69 -0.68 -27.62 -6.23
CA PHE A 69 -1.08 -26.26 -6.60
C PHE A 69 -1.80 -25.56 -5.45
N VAL A 70 -2.81 -26.21 -4.84
CA VAL A 70 -3.60 -25.62 -3.75
C VAL A 70 -2.75 -25.36 -2.51
N ALA A 71 -1.91 -26.33 -2.12
CA ALA A 71 -1.01 -26.19 -0.98
C ALA A 71 0.04 -25.09 -1.22
N GLY A 72 0.71 -25.11 -2.39
CA GLY A 72 1.70 -24.11 -2.77
C GLY A 72 1.11 -22.71 -2.86
N SER A 73 -0.07 -22.56 -3.48
CA SER A 73 -0.77 -21.27 -3.59
C SER A 73 -1.14 -20.70 -2.23
N SER A 74 -1.60 -21.54 -1.29
CA SER A 74 -2.00 -21.10 0.05
C SER A 74 -0.81 -20.60 0.86
N ILE A 75 0.33 -21.31 0.79
CA ILE A 75 1.59 -20.88 1.41
C ILE A 75 2.08 -19.59 0.74
N GLY A 76 2.08 -19.55 -0.59
CA GLY A 76 2.46 -18.38 -1.37
C GLY A 76 1.63 -17.15 -1.01
N PHE A 77 0.32 -17.31 -0.87
CA PHE A 77 -0.59 -16.25 -0.45
C PHE A 77 -0.24 -15.71 0.94
N THR A 78 -0.08 -16.61 1.90
CA THR A 78 0.21 -16.27 3.29
C THR A 78 1.56 -15.53 3.41
N VAL A 79 2.59 -16.04 2.75
CA VAL A 79 3.93 -15.42 2.76
C VAL A 79 3.90 -14.06 2.07
N GLY A 80 3.24 -13.94 0.92
CA GLY A 80 3.19 -12.68 0.19
C GLY A 80 2.43 -11.57 0.91
N SER A 81 1.25 -11.90 1.43
CA SER A 81 0.44 -10.96 2.22
C SER A 81 1.15 -10.54 3.50
N LEU A 82 1.81 -11.47 4.20
CA LEU A 82 2.60 -11.16 5.40
C LEU A 82 3.81 -10.29 5.08
N ARG A 83 4.59 -10.64 4.06
CA ARG A 83 5.79 -9.88 3.66
C ARG A 83 5.43 -8.45 3.27
N TRP A 84 4.35 -8.29 2.52
CA TRP A 84 3.82 -6.97 2.17
C TRP A 84 3.42 -6.18 3.42
N TYR A 85 2.69 -6.80 4.36
CA TYR A 85 2.27 -6.14 5.60
C TYR A 85 3.46 -5.68 6.45
N LEU A 86 4.48 -6.53 6.60
CA LEU A 86 5.71 -6.19 7.33
C LEU A 86 6.44 -4.99 6.67
N SER A 87 6.53 -4.98 5.34
CA SER A 87 7.11 -3.86 4.60
C SER A 87 6.31 -2.57 4.80
N ALA A 88 4.98 -2.65 4.75
CA ALA A 88 4.09 -1.51 4.98
C ALA A 88 4.22 -0.99 6.43
N GLN A 89 4.41 -1.88 7.40
CA GLN A 89 4.66 -1.52 8.79
C GLN A 89 5.96 -0.70 8.92
N THR A 90 7.06 -1.15 8.33
CA THR A 90 8.33 -0.41 8.38
C THR A 90 8.20 0.96 7.69
N ALA A 91 7.59 1.02 6.51
CA ALA A 91 7.39 2.27 5.77
C ALA A 91 6.52 3.26 6.55
N SER A 92 5.40 2.79 7.11
CA SER A 92 4.50 3.63 7.91
C SER A 92 5.15 4.19 9.19
N LEU A 93 6.01 3.43 9.86
CA LEU A 93 6.77 3.92 11.02
C LEU A 93 7.82 4.97 10.62
N PHE A 94 8.45 4.80 9.46
CA PHE A 94 9.40 5.77 8.92
C PHE A 94 8.69 7.09 8.55
N ASP A 95 7.57 7.01 7.83
CA ASP A 95 6.80 8.20 7.45
C ASP A 95 6.12 8.86 8.64
N LEU A 96 5.82 8.13 9.71
CA LEU A 96 5.37 8.72 10.96
C LEU A 96 6.41 9.63 11.58
N TYR A 97 7.68 9.27 11.49
CA TYR A 97 8.77 10.12 11.97
C TYR A 97 8.92 11.38 11.11
N ARG A 98 8.73 11.27 9.79
CA ARG A 98 8.93 12.37 8.85
C ARG A 98 7.74 13.32 8.74
N TYR A 99 6.52 12.80 8.80
CA TYR A 99 5.26 13.54 8.61
C TYR A 99 4.22 13.22 9.70
N PRO A 100 4.53 13.46 10.99
CA PRO A 100 3.67 13.05 12.10
C PRO A 100 2.31 13.78 12.10
N SER A 101 2.25 15.02 11.63
CA SER A 101 1.02 15.82 11.54
C SER A 101 0.03 15.25 10.51
N LEU A 102 0.52 14.82 9.33
CA LEU A 102 -0.30 14.20 8.29
C LEU A 102 -0.84 12.86 8.77
N LEU A 103 0.00 11.99 9.34
CA LEU A 103 -0.48 10.70 9.83
C LEU A 103 -1.45 10.83 11.00
N ARG A 104 -1.27 11.81 11.89
CA ARG A 104 -2.24 12.13 12.94
C ARG A 104 -3.62 12.46 12.35
N LEU A 105 -3.66 13.31 11.32
CA LEU A 105 -4.92 13.68 10.65
C LEU A 105 -5.63 12.43 10.11
N HIS A 106 -4.90 11.57 9.39
CA HIS A 106 -5.46 10.34 8.82
C HIS A 106 -5.82 9.29 9.89
N LEU A 107 -5.13 9.25 11.03
CA LEU A 107 -5.50 8.38 12.16
C LEU A 107 -6.83 8.83 12.78
N ILE A 108 -7.02 10.13 13.00
CA ILE A 108 -8.28 10.68 13.54
C ILE A 108 -9.42 10.44 12.55
N ALA A 109 -9.18 10.65 11.25
CA ALA A 109 -10.19 10.48 10.20
C ALA A 109 -10.62 9.01 10.02
N ASN A 110 -9.68 8.06 10.06
CA ASN A 110 -9.99 6.63 9.89
C ASN A 110 -10.54 5.97 11.17
N PHE A 111 -10.17 6.47 12.35
CA PHE A 111 -10.52 5.88 13.64
C PHE A 111 -11.14 6.92 14.59
N PRO A 112 -12.31 7.49 14.27
CA PRO A 112 -12.93 8.57 15.06
C PRO A 112 -13.35 8.13 16.47
N TYR A 113 -13.56 6.83 16.69
CA TYR A 113 -13.91 6.27 17.99
C TYR A 113 -12.71 6.22 18.97
N GLU A 114 -11.48 6.27 18.44
CA GLU A 114 -10.25 6.22 19.22
C GLU A 114 -9.87 7.60 19.76
N LYS A 115 -10.43 7.94 20.93
CA LYS A 115 -10.25 9.25 21.58
C LYS A 115 -8.79 9.61 21.86
N GLN A 116 -7.90 8.62 21.94
CA GLN A 116 -6.47 8.83 22.17
C GLN A 116 -5.81 9.67 21.06
N PHE A 117 -6.26 9.56 19.81
CA PHE A 117 -5.63 10.29 18.69
C PHE A 117 -6.01 11.78 18.68
N SER A 118 -7.23 12.11 19.09
CA SER A 118 -7.69 13.50 19.18
C SER A 118 -7.22 14.20 20.46
N ARG A 119 -7.03 13.46 21.57
CA ARG A 119 -6.63 14.02 22.87
C ARG A 119 -5.17 14.39 22.97
N HIS A 120 -4.29 13.70 22.25
CA HIS A 120 -2.86 13.96 22.33
C HIS A 120 -2.36 14.87 21.19
N GLY A 121 -1.31 15.63 21.47
CA GLY A 121 -0.60 16.45 20.50
C GLY A 121 0.33 15.62 19.61
N ILE A 122 1.08 16.30 18.73
CA ILE A 122 1.95 15.68 17.72
C ILE A 122 3.10 14.91 18.39
N GLU A 123 3.59 15.37 19.54
CA GLU A 123 4.66 14.78 20.33
C GLU A 123 4.36 13.36 20.83
N TRP A 124 3.09 12.97 20.90
CA TRP A 124 2.68 11.63 21.29
C TRP A 124 2.86 10.60 20.16
N PHE A 125 2.86 11.07 18.90
CA PHE A 125 2.89 10.23 17.70
C PHE A 125 4.31 9.80 17.35
N THR A 126 4.88 8.93 18.19
CA THR A 126 6.25 8.43 18.01
C THR A 126 6.28 7.01 17.46
N PRO A 127 7.27 6.66 16.62
CA PRO A 127 7.43 5.30 16.11
C PRO A 127 7.53 4.26 17.23
N GLY A 128 8.23 4.56 18.33
CA GLY A 128 8.37 3.65 19.46
C GLY A 128 7.03 3.27 20.11
N ARG A 129 6.10 4.24 20.23
CA ARG A 129 4.77 4.01 20.79
C ARG A 129 3.91 3.17 19.85
N PHE A 130 3.91 3.52 18.56
CA PHE A 130 3.16 2.73 17.59
C PHE A 130 3.75 1.33 17.42
N ASN A 131 5.06 1.16 17.61
CA ASN A 131 5.70 -0.13 17.54
C ASN A 131 5.50 -1.00 18.80
N SER A 132 4.89 -0.53 19.88
CA SER A 132 4.72 -1.34 21.10
C SER A 132 3.49 -2.26 21.05
N SER A 133 2.46 -1.88 20.28
CA SER A 133 1.18 -2.58 20.21
C SER A 133 0.82 -2.94 18.78
N TRP A 134 0.44 -4.19 18.54
CA TRP A 134 0.01 -4.65 17.21
C TRP A 134 -1.24 -3.90 16.71
N THR A 135 -2.13 -3.49 17.62
CA THR A 135 -3.33 -2.70 17.30
C THR A 135 -2.94 -1.30 16.80
N LEU A 136 -2.01 -0.64 17.48
CA LEU A 136 -1.52 0.67 17.04
C LEU A 136 -0.77 0.54 15.71
N ARG A 137 0.04 -0.50 15.53
CA ARG A 137 0.74 -0.79 14.27
C ARG A 137 -0.26 -0.94 13.12
N SER A 138 -1.32 -1.74 13.28
CA SER A 138 -2.28 -1.97 12.20
C SER A 138 -3.09 -0.72 11.87
N MET A 139 -3.50 0.07 12.88
CA MET A 139 -4.14 1.36 12.69
C MET A 139 -3.22 2.35 11.96
N LEU A 140 -1.92 2.37 12.29
CA LEU A 140 -0.94 3.21 11.62
C LEU A 140 -0.78 2.83 10.15
N VAL A 141 -0.65 1.54 9.83
CA VAL A 141 -0.53 1.09 8.43
C VAL A 141 -1.78 1.49 7.64
N ALA A 142 -2.96 1.33 8.21
CA ALA A 142 -4.21 1.76 7.59
C ALA A 142 -4.24 3.27 7.33
N ALA A 143 -3.90 4.08 8.35
CA ALA A 143 -3.84 5.53 8.21
C ALA A 143 -2.80 5.97 7.18
N TRP A 144 -1.62 5.36 7.21
CA TRP A 144 -0.53 5.59 6.27
C TRP A 144 -0.97 5.32 4.83
N LEU A 145 -1.66 4.22 4.56
CA LEU A 145 -2.19 3.91 3.23
C LEU A 145 -3.17 4.97 2.73
N SER A 146 -4.03 5.49 3.60
CA SER A 146 -4.92 6.60 3.22
C SER A 146 -4.19 7.94 3.05
N ALA A 147 -3.02 8.09 3.67
CA ALA A 147 -2.20 9.30 3.60
C ALA A 147 -1.23 9.32 2.41
N GLN A 148 -1.03 8.18 1.72
CA GLN A 148 -0.10 8.06 0.58
C GLN A 148 -0.25 9.19 -0.45
N PRO A 149 -1.47 9.54 -0.93
CA PRO A 149 -1.60 10.61 -1.92
C PRO A 149 -1.16 11.99 -1.40
N ALA A 150 -1.36 12.25 -0.11
CA ALA A 150 -0.94 13.51 0.51
C ALA A 150 0.58 13.56 0.73
N ILE A 151 1.20 12.42 1.09
CA ILE A 151 2.66 12.31 1.20
C ILE A 151 3.32 12.53 -0.17
N GLU A 152 2.78 11.90 -1.22
CA GLU A 152 3.25 12.04 -2.60
C GLU A 152 3.15 13.49 -3.09
N ASP A 153 2.05 14.20 -2.83
CA ASP A 153 1.88 15.61 -3.20
C ASP A 153 2.90 16.52 -2.49
N VAL A 154 3.17 16.29 -1.20
CA VAL A 154 4.19 17.05 -0.46
C VAL A 154 5.59 16.79 -1.02
N GLN A 155 5.90 15.53 -1.35
CA GLN A 155 7.18 15.17 -1.95
C GLN A 155 7.35 15.80 -3.34
N ALA A 156 6.34 15.70 -4.20
CA ALA A 156 6.37 16.29 -5.55
C ALA A 156 6.58 17.81 -5.52
N ARG A 157 5.94 18.51 -4.58
CA ARG A 157 6.15 19.97 -4.39
C ARG A 157 7.57 20.29 -3.93
N THR A 158 8.09 19.50 -3.00
CA THR A 158 9.46 19.66 -2.50
C THR A 158 10.47 19.41 -3.61
N GLU A 159 10.27 18.38 -4.44
CA GLU A 159 11.10 18.08 -5.59
C GLU A 159 11.06 19.19 -6.64
N ALA A 160 9.86 19.72 -6.94
CA ALA A 160 9.72 20.83 -7.88
C ALA A 160 10.46 22.10 -7.41
N GLU A 161 10.42 22.41 -6.12
CA GLU A 161 11.15 23.54 -5.53
C GLU A 161 12.66 23.36 -5.65
N ILE A 162 13.16 22.15 -5.36
CA ILE A 162 14.59 21.82 -5.49
C ILE A 162 15.04 21.92 -6.96
N VAL A 163 14.27 21.36 -7.89
CA VAL A 163 14.59 21.41 -9.33
C VAL A 163 14.57 22.85 -9.86
N ALA A 164 13.61 23.67 -9.40
CA ALA A 164 13.57 25.08 -9.76
C ALA A 164 14.82 25.82 -9.29
N ALA A 165 15.29 25.56 -8.07
CA ALA A 165 16.52 26.15 -7.55
C ALA A 165 17.76 25.79 -8.39
N TYR A 166 17.93 24.51 -8.74
CA TYR A 166 19.04 24.05 -9.59
C TYR A 166 18.98 24.62 -11.01
N THR A 167 17.78 24.71 -11.59
CA THR A 167 17.60 25.25 -12.94
C THR A 167 18.00 26.72 -12.99
N VAL A 168 17.64 27.52 -11.97
CA VAL A 168 18.05 28.92 -11.86
C VAL A 168 19.56 29.05 -11.73
N GLU A 169 20.21 28.20 -10.93
CA GLU A 169 21.67 28.19 -10.79
C GLU A 169 22.38 27.88 -12.11
N ASP A 170 21.89 26.90 -12.87
CA ASP A 170 22.45 26.53 -14.18
C ASP A 170 22.30 27.67 -15.21
N TYR A 171 21.13 28.32 -15.27
CA TYR A 171 20.92 29.50 -16.12
C TYR A 171 21.82 30.69 -15.77
N MET A 172 22.13 30.89 -14.48
CA MET A 172 23.03 31.98 -14.04
C MET A 172 24.50 31.68 -14.38
N MET A 173 24.91 30.42 -14.35
CA MET A 173 26.26 29.99 -14.72
C MET A 173 26.51 30.08 -16.23
N ASP A 174 25.51 29.74 -17.06
CA ASP A 174 25.61 29.84 -18.52
C ASP A 174 25.71 31.32 -18.99
N ASN A 175 24.93 32.21 -18.37
CA ASN A 175 25.00 33.65 -18.64
C ASN A 175 26.33 34.32 -18.26
N ASN A 176 27.04 33.78 -17.27
CA ASN A 176 28.37 34.29 -16.91
C ASN A 176 29.44 33.82 -17.91
N ARG A 177 29.34 32.61 -18.45
CA ARG A 177 30.26 32.14 -19.50
C ARG A 177 30.13 32.94 -20.79
N GLN A 178 28.90 33.31 -21.20
CA GLN A 178 28.69 34.14 -22.39
C GLN A 178 29.20 35.58 -22.26
N LYS A 179 29.55 36.05 -21.05
CA LYS A 179 30.11 37.40 -20.84
C LYS A 179 31.64 37.43 -20.79
N GLU A 180 32.29 36.27 -20.74
CA GLU A 180 33.75 36.14 -20.70
C GLU A 180 34.38 35.85 -22.07
N ASP A 181 33.56 35.65 -23.11
CA ASP A 181 33.95 35.57 -24.53
C ASP A 181 33.65 36.89 -25.28
#